data_AF-A0A7X8W2C9-F1
#
_entry.id   AF-A0A7X8W2C9-F1
#
_cell.length_a   1.000
_cell.length_b   1.000
_cell.length_c   1.000
_cell.angle_alpha   90.00
_cell.angle_beta   90.00
_cell.angle_gamma   90.00
#
_symmetry.space_group_name_H-M   'P 1'
#
loop_
_entity.id
_entity.type
_entity.pdbx_description
1 polymer ?
#
loop_
_entity_poly.entity_id
_entity_poly.type
_entity_poly.pdbx_seq_one_letter_code
_entity_poly.pdbx_strand_id
1 'polypeptide(L)'
;MWWSKQRINWYSQAVAYTPFPKTLCKFITPYLEKTETIAEFGCGLGYVSEELYNLGYNIKGYDIDEEALNFAKDRSKLPIFFNRDCATSIPSSDVILAIFFGHFNDKAYLSSCLEKTN
;
A
#
# COMPACT_ATOMS: atom_id res chain seq x y z
N MET A 1 -2.31 0.79 17.02
CA MET A 1 -3.25 1.48 16.13
C MET A 1 -2.68 2.85 15.82
N TRP A 2 -2.17 3.02 14.61
CA TRP A 2 -1.57 4.27 14.14
C TRP A 2 -2.63 5.18 13.53
N TRP A 3 -3.65 4.65 12.86
CA TRP A 3 -4.72 5.48 12.31
C TRP A 3 -5.70 5.89 13.41
N SER A 4 -6.15 7.13 13.36
CA SER A 4 -7.25 7.65 14.18
C SER A 4 -8.22 8.34 13.26
N LYS A 5 -9.49 8.48 13.65
CA LYS A 5 -10.50 9.22 12.88
C LYS A 5 -10.01 10.59 12.38
N GLN A 6 -9.26 11.33 13.21
CA GLN A 6 -8.70 12.61 12.83
C GLN A 6 -7.65 12.48 11.72
N ARG A 7 -6.71 11.52 11.83
CA ARG A 7 -5.69 11.27 10.80
C ARG A 7 -6.31 10.74 9.50
N ILE A 8 -7.32 9.89 9.60
CA ILE A 8 -8.10 9.41 8.44
C ILE A 8 -8.71 10.60 7.69
N ASN A 9 -9.35 11.50 8.43
CA ASN A 9 -9.97 12.70 7.87
C ASN A 9 -8.94 13.63 7.21
N TRP A 10 -7.82 13.90 7.89
CA TRP A 10 -6.75 14.73 7.33
C TRP A 10 -6.18 14.16 6.03
N TYR A 11 -5.86 12.86 6.00
CA TYR A 11 -5.31 12.24 4.80
C TYR A 11 -6.34 12.21 3.66
N SER A 12 -7.61 11.91 3.96
CA SER A 12 -8.68 11.91 2.97
C SER A 12 -8.91 13.31 2.37
N GLN A 13 -8.86 14.36 3.19
CA GLN A 13 -8.91 15.73 2.69
C GLN A 13 -7.70 16.05 1.83
N ALA A 14 -6.48 15.69 2.25
CA ALA A 14 -5.28 15.92 1.45
C ALA A 14 -5.37 15.24 0.07
N VAL A 15 -5.91 14.02 -0.01
CA VAL A 15 -6.15 13.33 -1.28
C VAL A 15 -7.26 14.01 -2.10
N ALA A 16 -8.29 14.57 -1.47
CA ALA A 16 -9.33 15.30 -2.18
C ALA A 16 -8.82 16.62 -2.79
N TYR A 17 -7.86 17.29 -2.15
CA TYR A 17 -7.30 18.56 -2.60
C TYR A 17 -6.01 18.44 -3.42
N THR A 18 -5.40 17.26 -3.49
CA THR A 18 -4.13 17.05 -4.22
C THR A 18 -4.19 15.81 -5.12
N PRO A 19 -3.59 15.83 -6.30
CA PRO A 19 -3.53 14.67 -7.17
C PRO A 19 -2.41 13.70 -6.76
N PHE A 20 -2.01 13.67 -5.48
CA PHE A 20 -0.80 12.97 -5.04
C PHE A 20 -0.81 11.47 -5.42
N PRO A 21 -1.85 10.66 -5.10
CA PRO A 21 -1.84 9.24 -5.45
C PRO A 21 -1.70 9.01 -6.96
N LYS A 22 -2.41 9.80 -7.78
CA LYS A 22 -2.36 9.75 -9.25
C LYS A 22 -0.98 10.12 -9.78
N THR A 23 -0.39 11.18 -9.24
CA THR A 23 0.93 11.67 -9.64
C THR A 23 2.00 10.66 -9.29
N LEU A 24 1.93 10.07 -8.09
CA LEU A 24 2.84 9.02 -7.65
C LEU A 24 2.71 7.77 -8.53
N CYS A 25 1.48 7.31 -8.81
CA CYS A 25 1.26 6.17 -9.70
C CYS A 25 1.85 6.44 -11.10
N LYS A 26 1.59 7.62 -11.68
CA LYS A 26 2.19 8.00 -12.96
C LYS A 26 3.73 7.97 -12.94
N PHE A 27 4.33 8.34 -11.81
CA PHE A 27 5.78 8.32 -11.65
C PHE A 27 6.36 6.90 -11.55
N ILE A 28 5.71 5.98 -10.83
CA ILE A 28 6.23 4.63 -10.60
C ILE A 28 5.87 3.62 -11.69
N THR A 29 4.75 3.82 -12.40
CA THR A 29 4.26 2.86 -13.41
C THR A 29 5.21 2.52 -14.56
N PRO A 30 6.15 3.40 -15.01
CA PRO A 30 7.19 3.03 -15.97
C PRO A 30 8.18 1.96 -15.48
N TYR A 31 8.21 1.68 -14.18
CA TYR A 31 9.06 0.67 -13.55
C TYR A 31 8.30 -0.60 -13.14
N LEU A 32 7.03 -0.70 -13.55
CA LEU A 32 6.14 -1.80 -13.18
C LEU A 32 5.57 -2.46 -14.44
N GLU A 33 5.66 -3.78 -14.49
CA GLU A 33 5.06 -4.59 -15.55
C GLU A 33 3.66 -5.07 -15.16
N LYS A 34 2.78 -5.21 -16.14
CA LYS A 34 1.40 -5.69 -15.89
C LYS A 34 1.32 -7.15 -15.45
N THR A 35 2.36 -7.92 -15.75
CA THR A 35 2.50 -9.33 -15.38
C THR A 35 3.02 -9.51 -13.97
N GLU A 36 3.58 -8.49 -13.34
CA GLU A 36 4.14 -8.56 -11.99
C GLU A 36 3.05 -8.60 -10.93
N THR A 37 3.32 -9.37 -9.88
CA THR A 37 2.59 -9.34 -8.63
C THR A 37 3.17 -8.27 -7.71
N ILE A 38 2.31 -7.36 -7.23
CA ILE A 38 2.73 -6.20 -6.44
C ILE A 38 2.14 -6.28 -5.03
N ALA A 39 2.98 -6.08 -4.02
CA ALA A 39 2.55 -5.89 -2.63
C ALA A 39 2.87 -4.47 -2.16
N GLU A 40 1.87 -3.72 -1.72
CA GLU A 40 2.07 -2.46 -1.00
C GLU A 40 1.98 -2.72 0.51
N PHE A 41 3.08 -2.57 1.24
CA PHE A 41 3.09 -2.66 2.71
C PHE A 41 2.90 -1.28 3.33
N GLY A 42 2.04 -1.22 4.34
CA GLY A 42 1.59 0.02 4.96
C GLY A 42 0.68 0.83 4.04
N CYS A 43 -0.25 0.17 3.34
CA CYS A 43 -1.11 0.82 2.35
C CYS A 43 -2.10 1.83 2.96
N GLY A 44 -2.28 1.84 4.28
CA GLY A 44 -3.15 2.76 5.01
C GLY A 44 -4.57 2.79 4.46
N LEU A 45 -5.00 3.95 3.96
CA LEU A 45 -6.35 4.15 3.43
C LEU A 45 -6.52 3.65 1.97
N GLY A 46 -5.46 3.07 1.39
CA GLY A 46 -5.50 2.31 0.16
C GLY A 46 -5.56 3.13 -1.13
N TYR A 47 -5.35 4.45 -1.10
CA TYR A 47 -5.50 5.31 -2.28
C TYR A 47 -4.50 4.98 -3.40
N VAL A 48 -3.27 4.59 -3.08
CA VAL A 48 -2.27 4.23 -4.11
C VAL A 48 -2.53 2.82 -4.65
N SER A 49 -2.72 1.84 -3.77
CA SER A 49 -3.20 0.49 -4.14
C SER A 49 -4.40 0.53 -5.09
N GLU A 50 -5.42 1.34 -4.78
CA GLU A 50 -6.61 1.47 -5.62
C GLU A 50 -6.31 2.11 -6.98
N GLU A 51 -5.50 3.17 -7.03
CA GLU A 51 -5.14 3.80 -8.29
C GLU A 51 -4.38 2.84 -9.21
N LEU A 52 -3.39 2.09 -8.67
CA LEU A 52 -2.67 1.06 -9.42
C LEU A 52 -3.61 -0.09 -9.86
N TYR A 53 -4.53 -0.52 -8.99
CA TYR A 53 -5.52 -1.52 -9.36
C TYR A 53 -6.40 -1.05 -10.52
N ASN A 54 -6.90 0.18 -10.47
CA ASN A 54 -7.73 0.78 -11.51
C ASN A 54 -6.97 0.98 -12.83
N LEU A 55 -5.65 1.13 -12.77
CA LEU A 55 -4.78 1.12 -13.95
C LEU A 55 -4.54 -0.29 -14.51
N GLY A 56 -5.00 -1.35 -13.82
CA GLY A 56 -4.91 -2.75 -14.25
C GLY A 56 -3.67 -3.49 -13.74
N TYR A 57 -3.04 -3.04 -12.65
CA TYR A 57 -1.94 -3.79 -12.02
C TYR A 57 -2.47 -4.85 -11.05
N ASN A 58 -1.75 -5.97 -10.93
CA ASN A 58 -2.03 -7.02 -9.96
C ASN A 58 -1.43 -6.67 -8.59
N ILE A 59 -2.09 -5.74 -7.89
CA ILE A 59 -1.64 -5.22 -6.60
C ILE A 59 -2.51 -5.70 -5.44
N LYS A 60 -1.86 -5.95 -4.30
CA LYS A 60 -2.49 -6.17 -3.00
C LYS A 60 -1.93 -5.19 -1.98
N GLY A 61 -2.82 -4.54 -1.25
CA GLY A 61 -2.49 -3.63 -0.17
C GLY A 61 -2.55 -4.33 1.19
N TYR A 62 -1.50 -4.16 1.98
CA TYR A 62 -1.35 -4.72 3.32
C TYR A 62 -1.13 -3.62 4.35
N ASP A 63 -1.85 -3.70 5.46
CA ASP A 63 -1.62 -2.85 6.62
C ASP A 63 -1.92 -3.64 7.91
N ILE A 64 -1.33 -3.24 9.03
CA ILE A 64 -1.62 -3.83 10.35
C ILE A 64 -2.82 -3.15 11.01
N ASP A 65 -3.17 -1.94 10.56
CA ASP A 65 -4.23 -1.14 11.16
C ASP A 65 -5.60 -1.48 10.55
N GLU A 66 -6.43 -2.17 11.33
CA GLU A 66 -7.78 -2.55 10.91
C GLU A 66 -8.69 -1.36 10.61
N GLU A 67 -8.56 -0.24 11.32
CA GLU A 67 -9.41 0.94 11.09
C GLU A 67 -9.13 1.52 9.69
N ALA A 68 -7.85 1.58 9.31
CA ALA A 68 -7.43 2.02 7.99
C ALA A 68 -7.93 1.10 6.88
N LEU A 69 -7.80 -0.21 7.07
CA LEU A 69 -8.26 -1.20 6.09
C LEU A 69 -9.78 -1.23 5.94
N ASN A 70 -10.52 -1.09 7.04
CA ASN A 70 -11.97 -1.01 6.99
C ASN A 70 -12.40 0.22 6.20
N PHE A 71 -11.77 1.38 6.46
CA PHE A 71 -12.00 2.57 5.65
C PHE A 71 -11.69 2.35 4.16
N ALA A 72 -10.53 1.75 3.84
CA ALA A 72 -10.12 1.49 2.46
C ALA A 72 -11.11 0.56 1.73
N LYS A 73 -11.52 -0.54 2.37
CA LYS A 73 -12.51 -1.50 1.85
C LYS A 73 -13.87 -0.84 1.65
N ASP A 74 -14.32 -0.06 2.62
CA ASP A 74 -15.63 0.59 2.54
C ASP A 74 -15.69 1.65 1.45
N ARG A 75 -14.60 2.41 1.26
CA ARG A 75 -14.50 3.47 0.27
C ARG A 75 -14.36 2.93 -1.15
N SER A 76 -13.44 1.99 -1.36
CA SER A 76 -13.09 1.48 -2.71
C SER A 76 -14.00 0.35 -3.17
N LYS A 77 -14.56 -0.43 -2.24
CA LYS A 77 -15.25 -1.70 -2.48
C LYS A 77 -14.39 -2.75 -3.22
N LEU A 78 -13.07 -2.60 -3.23
CA LEU A 78 -12.14 -3.51 -3.90
C LEU A 78 -11.68 -4.64 -2.97
N PRO A 79 -11.54 -5.88 -3.49
CA PRO A 79 -11.12 -7.05 -2.70
C PRO A 79 -9.58 -7.19 -2.60
N ILE A 80 -8.85 -6.07 -2.47
CA ILE A 80 -7.38 -6.04 -2.54
C ILE A 80 -6.68 -5.70 -1.23
N PHE A 81 -7.44 -5.46 -0.16
CA PHE A 81 -6.92 -4.98 1.12
C PHE A 81 -6.92 -6.07 2.20
N PHE A 82 -5.76 -6.35 2.79
CA PHE A 82 -5.57 -7.45 3.71
C PHE A 82 -4.87 -6.99 5.00
N ASN A 83 -5.38 -7.46 6.14
CA ASN A 83 -4.70 -7.23 7.41
C ASN A 83 -3.52 -8.21 7.53
N ARG A 84 -2.30 -7.69 7.48
CA ARG A 84 -1.07 -8.47 7.68
C ARG A 84 0.05 -7.59 8.23
N ASP A 85 0.83 -8.20 9.10
CA ASP A 85 2.11 -7.67 9.56
C ASP A 85 3.25 -8.16 8.67
N CYS A 86 3.85 -7.24 7.93
CA CYS A 86 4.97 -7.51 7.05
C CYS A 86 6.27 -7.88 7.80
N ALA A 87 6.38 -7.61 9.11
CA ALA A 87 7.50 -8.10 9.92
C ALA A 87 7.44 -9.62 10.15
N THR A 88 6.24 -10.22 10.05
CA THR A 88 6.05 -11.66 10.31
C THR A 88 5.82 -12.46 9.03
N SER A 89 5.21 -11.84 8.01
CA SER A 89 4.86 -12.52 6.77
C SER A 89 4.84 -11.55 5.60
N ILE A 90 5.85 -11.68 4.74
CA ILE A 90 5.90 -11.05 3.43
C ILE A 90 5.45 -12.09 2.40
N PRO A 91 4.31 -11.91 1.71
CA PRO A 91 3.94 -12.71 0.54
C PRO A 91 5.01 -12.62 -0.56
N SER A 92 5.27 -13.73 -1.24
CA SER A 92 6.06 -13.74 -2.47
C SER A 92 5.40 -12.80 -3.49
N SER A 93 6.15 -11.80 -3.92
CA SER A 93 5.72 -10.76 -4.86
C SER A 93 6.93 -10.36 -5.70
N ASP A 94 6.71 -10.02 -6.97
CA ASP A 94 7.79 -9.56 -7.86
C ASP A 94 8.25 -8.15 -7.45
N VAL A 95 7.30 -7.31 -7.01
CA VAL A 95 7.57 -5.94 -6.56
C VAL A 95 6.97 -5.68 -5.18
N ILE A 96 7.78 -5.06 -4.32
CA ILE A 96 7.35 -4.53 -3.03
C ILE A 96 7.36 -3.00 -3.08
N LEU A 97 6.20 -2.39 -2.82
CA LEU A 97 6.04 -0.96 -2.63
C LEU A 97 5.90 -0.65 -1.14
N ALA A 98 6.64 0.37 -0.69
CA ALA A 98 6.57 0.85 0.69
C ALA A 98 6.51 2.38 0.68
N ILE A 99 5.30 2.91 0.67
CA ILE A 99 5.01 4.34 0.46
C ILE A 99 4.64 4.96 1.81
N PHE A 100 5.36 6.00 2.22
CA PHE A 100 5.25 6.59 3.58
C PHE A 100 5.43 5.59 4.73
N PHE A 101 6.22 4.54 4.49
CA PHE A 101 6.45 3.48 5.46
C PHE A 101 7.43 3.93 6.56
N GLY A 102 6.89 4.47 7.65
CA GLY A 102 7.67 5.13 8.71
C GLY A 102 8.49 4.20 9.62
N HIS A 103 8.37 2.88 9.49
CA HIS A 103 9.01 1.90 10.38
C HIS A 103 10.17 1.13 9.72
N PHE A 104 10.82 1.70 8.71
CA PHE A 104 11.98 1.09 8.01
C PHE A 104 13.26 0.94 8.87
N ASN A 105 13.26 1.39 10.12
CA ASN A 105 14.47 1.40 10.96
C ASN A 105 14.93 0.01 11.42
N ASP A 106 14.14 -1.04 11.18
CA ASP A 106 14.59 -2.40 11.45
C ASP A 106 15.28 -2.98 10.20
N LYS A 107 16.61 -3.08 10.22
CA LYS A 107 17.39 -3.68 9.12
C LYS A 107 16.89 -5.07 8.72
N ALA A 108 16.29 -5.80 9.66
CA ALA A 108 15.68 -7.10 9.40
C ALA A 108 14.54 -7.03 8.35
N TYR A 109 13.82 -5.92 8.30
CA TYR A 109 12.73 -5.72 7.34
C TYR A 109 13.25 -5.61 5.91
N LEU A 110 14.27 -4.79 5.66
CA LEU A 110 14.90 -4.65 4.34
C LEU A 110 15.48 -5.97 3.86
N SER A 111 16.21 -6.69 4.73
CA SER A 111 16.78 -8.00 4.38
C SER A 111 15.71 -9.02 4.02
N SER A 112 14.62 -9.09 4.78
CA SER A 112 13.52 -10.04 4.49
C SER A 112 12.73 -9.69 3.22
N CYS A 113 12.68 -8.42 2.82
CA CYS A 113 12.13 -8.03 1.53
C CYS A 113 13.03 -8.51 0.38
N LEU A 114 14.35 -8.30 0.48
CA LEU A 114 15.32 -8.69 -0.55
C LEU A 114 15.40 -10.21 -0.77
N GLU A 115 15.22 -11.01 0.28
CA GLU A 115 15.21 -12.48 0.17
C GLU A 115 13.96 -13.03 -0.52
N LYS A 116 12.90 -12.21 -0.68
CA LYS A 116 11.57 -12.63 -1.15
C LYS A 116 11.14 -12.02 -2.47
N THR A 117 11.94 -11.09 -2.99
CA THR A 117 11.92 -10.63 -4.38
C THR A 117 12.87 -11.52 -5.18
N ASN A 118 12.43 -12.05 -6.32
CA ASN A 118 13.23 -12.93 -7.17
C ASN A 118 14.45 -12.22 -7.79
#